data_AF-A0A2Z4UAK7-F1
#
_entry.id   AF-A0A2Z4UAK7-F1
#
_cell.length_a   1.000
_cell.length_b   1.000
_cell.length_c   1.000
_cell.angle_alpha   90.00
_cell.angle_beta   90.00
_cell.angle_gamma   90.00
#
_symmetry.space_group_name_H-M   'P 1'
#
loop_
_entity.id
_entity.type
_entity.pdbx_description
1 polymer ?
#
loop_
_entity_poly.entity_id
_entity_poly.type
_entity_poly.pdbx_seq_one_letter_code
_entity_poly.pdbx_strand_id
1 'polypeptide(L)'
;MTDQKMIASMVGDFYGVYLGKSMLGIQGLLKKYHNHKFIITLISNLETTVEIDMHKAMHEIYDFYKKHRGKGQRADSEWEQIIEEAGKIGKKYEGNTWCKQFLIQMISIIEEEDKEIREKREELKRAA
;
A
#
# COMPACT_ATOMS: atom_id res chain seq x y z
N MET A 1 -1.13 9.68 -11.88
CA MET A 1 -1.98 8.49 -11.93
C MET A 1 -1.26 7.42 -11.16
N THR A 2 -1.68 7.18 -9.93
CA THR A 2 -1.20 6.03 -9.15
C THR A 2 -1.32 4.75 -9.98
N ASP A 3 -0.20 4.13 -10.31
CA ASP A 3 -0.18 2.93 -11.16
C ASP A 3 -0.39 1.67 -10.29
N GLN A 4 -1.62 1.17 -10.29
CA GLN A 4 -2.00 -0.03 -9.56
C GLN A 4 -1.21 -1.27 -9.98
N LYS A 5 -0.79 -1.36 -11.25
CA LYS A 5 0.06 -2.46 -11.73
C LYS A 5 1.45 -2.33 -11.12
N MET A 6 2.01 -1.12 -11.07
CA MET A 6 3.29 -0.86 -10.41
C MET A 6 3.25 -1.21 -8.92
N ILE A 7 2.20 -0.83 -8.19
CA ILE A 7 2.00 -1.21 -6.78
C ILE A 7 1.92 -2.74 -6.64
N ALA A 8 1.15 -3.41 -7.50
CA ALA A 8 1.04 -4.88 -7.48
C ALA A 8 2.38 -5.57 -7.75
N SER A 9 3.16 -5.07 -8.72
CA SER A 9 4.50 -5.58 -9.03
C SER A 9 5.47 -5.37 -7.87
N MET A 10 5.46 -4.21 -7.22
CA MET A 10 6.32 -3.93 -6.06
C MET A 10 6.02 -4.86 -4.88
N VAL A 11 4.74 -5.03 -4.53
CA VAL A 11 4.32 -5.95 -3.46
C VAL A 11 4.70 -7.39 -3.80
N GLY A 12 4.42 -7.83 -5.03
CA GLY A 12 4.71 -9.19 -5.48
C GLY A 12 6.21 -9.51 -5.49
N ASP A 13 7.04 -8.59 -6.00
CA ASP A 13 8.49 -8.77 -6.02
C ASP A 13 9.06 -8.77 -4.60
N PHE A 14 8.66 -7.80 -3.76
CA PHE A 14 9.07 -7.76 -2.35
C PHE A 14 8.71 -9.07 -1.64
N TYR A 15 7.49 -9.57 -1.84
CA TYR A 15 7.05 -10.81 -1.23
C TYR A 15 7.85 -12.02 -1.72
N GLY A 16 8.19 -12.05 -3.01
CA GLY A 16 9.09 -13.07 -3.58
C GLY A 16 10.48 -13.04 -2.94
N VAL A 17 11.02 -11.85 -2.67
CA VAL A 17 12.30 -11.68 -1.93
C VAL A 17 12.17 -12.19 -0.50
N TYR A 18 11.11 -11.80 0.22
CA TYR A 18 10.85 -12.25 1.59
C TYR A 18 10.78 -13.77 1.71
N LEU A 19 10.11 -14.44 0.76
CA LEU A 19 9.98 -15.91 0.74
C LEU A 19 11.28 -16.65 0.33
N GLY A 20 12.35 -15.94 -0.05
CA GLY A 20 13.54 -16.57 -0.63
C GLY A 20 13.28 -17.25 -1.98
N LYS A 21 12.19 -16.89 -2.67
CA LYS A 21 11.79 -17.47 -3.97
C LYS A 21 12.20 -16.60 -5.17
N SER A 22 12.62 -15.36 -4.91
CA SER A 22 13.08 -14.44 -5.94
C SER A 22 14.59 -14.56 -6.16
N MET A 23 15.02 -14.48 -7.42
CA MET A 23 16.45 -14.26 -7.75
C MET A 23 16.89 -12.82 -7.45
N LEU A 24 15.96 -11.91 -7.16
CA LEU A 24 16.26 -10.55 -6.73
C LEU A 24 16.53 -10.53 -5.21
N GLY A 25 17.55 -9.77 -4.79
CA GLY A 25 17.72 -9.35 -3.39
C GLY A 25 17.19 -7.93 -3.17
N ILE A 26 17.32 -7.41 -1.94
CA ILE A 26 16.89 -6.04 -1.58
C ILE A 26 17.53 -4.98 -2.49
N GLN A 27 18.83 -5.09 -2.77
CA GLN A 27 19.53 -4.21 -3.72
C GLN A 27 18.94 -4.28 -5.14
N GLY A 28 18.49 -5.48 -5.55
CA GLY A 28 17.81 -5.69 -6.82
C GLY A 28 16.45 -4.98 -6.88
N LEU A 29 15.67 -5.01 -5.79
CA LEU A 29 14.40 -4.28 -5.70
C LEU A 29 14.62 -2.77 -5.80
N LEU A 30 15.56 -2.22 -5.03
CA LEU A 30 15.89 -0.81 -5.04
C LEU A 30 16.30 -0.32 -6.43
N LYS A 31 17.15 -1.10 -7.12
CA LYS A 31 17.56 -0.79 -8.50
C LYS A 31 16.40 -0.89 -9.49
N LYS A 32 15.62 -1.97 -9.44
CA LYS A 32 14.49 -2.22 -10.38
C LYS A 32 13.45 -1.10 -10.32
N TYR A 33 13.18 -0.59 -9.12
CA TYR A 33 12.17 0.43 -8.89
C TYR A 33 12.76 1.83 -8.68
N HIS A 34 14.03 2.06 -9.04
CA HIS A 34 14.68 3.37 -8.94
C HIS A 34 14.49 4.06 -7.57
N ASN A 35 14.67 3.30 -6.48
CA ASN A 35 14.47 3.78 -5.10
C ASN A 35 13.07 4.37 -4.84
N HIS A 36 12.05 3.81 -5.50
CA HIS A 36 10.67 4.24 -5.29
C HIS A 36 10.30 4.21 -3.79
N LYS A 37 9.68 5.29 -3.30
CA LYS A 37 9.36 5.49 -1.89
C LYS A 37 8.64 4.29 -1.27
N PHE A 38 7.67 3.71 -1.98
CA PHE A 38 6.94 2.54 -1.49
C PHE A 38 7.83 1.30 -1.30
N ILE A 39 8.81 1.05 -2.19
CA ILE A 39 9.76 -0.05 -2.00
C ILE A 39 10.62 0.19 -0.77
N ILE A 40 11.09 1.42 -0.57
CA ILE A 40 11.86 1.78 0.64
C ILE A 40 11.02 1.50 1.89
N THR A 41 9.74 1.86 1.90
CA THR A 41 8.82 1.55 3.01
C THR A 41 8.71 0.05 3.25
N LEU A 42 8.53 -0.77 2.20
CA LEU A 42 8.38 -2.22 2.35
C LEU A 42 9.64 -2.89 2.93
N ILE A 43 10.83 -2.42 2.58
CA ILE A 43 12.10 -3.00 3.07
C ILE A 43 12.58 -2.40 4.40
N SER A 44 11.92 -1.37 4.92
CA SER A 44 12.26 -0.74 6.20
C SER A 44 11.60 -1.49 7.36
N ASN A 45 12.17 -1.47 8.55
CA ASN A 45 11.61 -2.09 9.77
C ASN A 45 11.36 -3.61 9.66
N LEU A 46 12.08 -4.31 8.77
CA LEU A 46 11.93 -5.76 8.57
C LEU A 46 12.27 -6.57 9.82
N GLU A 47 13.14 -6.06 10.68
CA GLU A 47 13.45 -6.66 11.98
C GLU A 47 12.21 -6.85 12.85
N THR A 48 11.18 -6.01 12.70
CA THR A 48 9.93 -6.15 13.47
C THR A 48 9.03 -7.26 12.92
N THR A 49 9.28 -7.77 11.71
CA THR A 49 8.41 -8.81 11.11
C THR A 49 8.67 -10.19 11.73
N VAL A 50 9.75 -10.38 12.48
CA VAL A 50 10.08 -11.67 13.13
C VAL A 50 9.05 -12.09 14.19
N GLU A 51 8.29 -11.13 14.72
CA GLU A 51 7.30 -11.34 15.78
C GLU A 51 5.90 -11.70 15.25
N ILE A 52 5.73 -11.74 13.93
CA ILE A 52 4.41 -11.91 13.29
C ILE A 52 4.45 -12.95 12.17
N ASP A 53 3.26 -13.47 11.85
CA ASP A 53 3.05 -14.16 10.59
C ASP A 53 2.98 -13.13 9.45
N MET A 54 4.14 -12.88 8.84
CA MET A 54 4.29 -11.94 7.73
C MET A 54 3.44 -12.31 6.51
N HIS A 55 3.27 -13.62 6.22
CA HIS A 55 2.43 -14.05 5.09
C HIS A 55 0.99 -13.61 5.33
N LYS A 56 0.46 -13.90 6.51
CA LYS A 56 -0.90 -13.49 6.89
C LYS A 56 -1.06 -11.97 6.92
N ALA A 57 -0.12 -11.25 7.54
CA ALA A 57 -0.16 -9.79 7.63
C ALA A 57 -0.11 -9.11 6.26
N MET A 58 0.79 -9.58 5.37
CA MET A 58 0.89 -9.07 4.01
C MET A 58 -0.40 -9.25 3.23
N HIS A 59 -0.97 -10.46 3.26
CA HIS A 59 -2.21 -10.75 2.55
C HIS A 59 -3.36 -9.89 3.08
N GLU A 60 -3.52 -9.78 4.39
CA GLU A 60 -4.62 -9.03 4.99
C GLU A 60 -4.55 -7.52 4.68
N ILE A 61 -3.36 -6.91 4.80
CA ILE A 61 -3.17 -5.48 4.49
C ILE A 61 -3.31 -5.23 2.98
N TYR A 62 -2.77 -6.11 2.14
CA TYR A 62 -2.87 -5.94 0.68
C TYR A 62 -4.29 -6.25 0.15
N ASP A 63 -5.02 -7.17 0.78
CA ASP A 63 -6.43 -7.44 0.46
C ASP A 63 -7.32 -6.22 0.80
N PHE A 64 -7.04 -5.55 1.93
CA PHE A 64 -7.65 -4.26 2.25
C PHE A 64 -7.40 -3.23 1.14
N TYR A 65 -6.15 -3.07 0.69
CA TYR A 65 -5.84 -2.17 -0.43
C TYR A 65 -6.60 -2.55 -1.70
N LYS A 66 -6.57 -3.83 -2.11
CA LYS A 66 -7.27 -4.30 -3.31
C LYS A 66 -8.77 -4.06 -3.25
N LYS A 67 -9.38 -4.17 -2.07
CA LYS A 67 -10.81 -3.92 -1.87
C LYS A 67 -11.19 -2.47 -2.16
N HIS A 68 -10.27 -1.53 -1.92
CA HIS A 68 -10.58 -0.10 -1.94
C HIS A 68 -9.95 0.66 -3.12
N ARG A 69 -8.87 0.18 -3.73
CA ARG A 69 -8.20 0.84 -4.86
C ARG A 69 -9.11 1.01 -6.09
N GLY A 70 -8.91 2.10 -6.84
CA GLY A 70 -9.52 2.31 -8.16
C GLY A 70 -11.02 2.57 -8.17
N LYS A 71 -11.62 2.92 -7.04
CA LYS A 71 -13.08 3.14 -6.91
C LYS A 71 -13.57 4.53 -7.32
N GLY A 72 -12.68 5.42 -7.74
CA GLY A 72 -13.07 6.78 -8.10
C GLY A 72 -13.01 7.75 -6.92
N GLN A 73 -13.64 8.90 -7.10
CA GLN A 73 -13.85 9.90 -6.04
C GLN A 73 -14.86 9.35 -5.02
N ARG A 74 -14.50 9.40 -3.74
CA ARG A 74 -15.30 8.87 -2.63
C ARG A 74 -16.03 9.97 -1.86
N ALA A 75 -17.16 9.59 -1.26
CA ALA A 75 -17.84 10.39 -0.26
C ALA A 75 -17.21 10.22 1.14
N ASP A 76 -17.51 11.15 2.06
CA ASP A 76 -17.01 11.08 3.45
C ASP A 76 -17.42 9.78 4.15
N SER A 77 -18.64 9.29 3.92
CA SER A 77 -19.11 8.01 4.49
C SER A 77 -18.35 6.79 3.99
N GLU A 78 -17.84 6.83 2.75
CA GLU A 78 -16.96 5.77 2.22
C GLU A 78 -15.58 5.85 2.87
N TRP A 79 -15.08 7.06 3.14
CA TRP A 79 -13.83 7.27 3.87
C TRP A 79 -13.93 6.78 5.32
N GLU A 80 -15.03 7.06 6.01
CA GLU A 80 -15.28 6.55 7.37
C GLU A 80 -15.20 5.03 7.42
N GLN A 81 -15.79 4.32 6.44
CA GLN A 81 -15.71 2.86 6.35
C GLN A 81 -14.27 2.37 6.09
N ILE A 82 -13.52 3.03 5.21
CA ILE A 82 -12.11 2.70 4.96
C ILE A 82 -11.29 2.84 6.23
N ILE A 83 -11.48 3.94 6.97
CA ILE A 83 -10.76 4.21 8.23
C ILE A 83 -11.18 3.22 9.33
N GLU A 84 -12.46 2.85 9.43
CA GLU A 84 -12.92 1.84 10.39
C GLU A 84 -12.29 0.46 10.11
N GLU A 85 -12.26 0.04 8.84
CA GLU A 85 -11.64 -1.22 8.41
C GLU A 85 -10.13 -1.21 8.65
N ALA A 86 -9.44 -0.12 8.28
CA ALA A 86 -8.04 0.07 8.57
C ALA A 86 -7.76 0.05 10.07
N GLY A 87 -8.61 0.68 10.89
CA GLY A 87 -8.49 0.71 12.35
C GLY A 87 -8.54 -0.69 12.96
N LYS A 88 -9.39 -1.59 12.43
CA LYS A 88 -9.44 -3.00 12.86
C LYS A 88 -8.13 -3.73 12.57
N ILE A 89 -7.56 -3.55 11.37
CA ILE A 89 -6.27 -4.12 10.99
C ILE A 89 -5.13 -3.52 11.84
N GLY A 90 -5.13 -2.20 12.01
CA GLY A 90 -4.14 -1.48 12.79
C GLY A 90 -4.10 -1.92 14.25
N LYS A 91 -5.27 -2.14 14.88
CA LYS A 91 -5.39 -2.68 16.24
C LYS A 91 -4.86 -4.10 16.35
N LYS A 92 -5.13 -4.94 15.35
CA LYS A 92 -4.62 -6.32 15.31
C LYS A 92 -3.09 -6.38 15.28
N TYR A 93 -2.46 -5.43 14.60
CA TYR A 93 -1.00 -5.35 14.46
C TYR A 93 -0.39 -4.17 15.24
N GLU A 94 -1.01 -3.75 16.34
CA GLU A 94 -0.64 -2.53 17.06
C GLU A 94 0.78 -2.55 17.64
N GLY A 95 1.36 -3.72 17.91
CA GLY A 95 2.76 -3.84 18.34
C GLY A 95 3.78 -3.79 17.20
N ASN A 96 3.35 -3.86 15.94
CA ASN A 96 4.24 -4.13 14.82
C ASN A 96 4.44 -2.91 13.91
N THR A 97 5.64 -2.31 13.95
CA THR A 97 5.97 -1.13 13.15
C THR A 97 5.86 -1.41 11.65
N TRP A 98 6.29 -2.58 11.18
CA TRP A 98 6.20 -2.93 9.76
C TRP A 98 4.76 -3.01 9.24
N CYS A 99 3.85 -3.64 9.97
CA CYS A 99 2.44 -3.69 9.60
C CYS A 99 1.81 -2.30 9.59
N LYS A 100 2.10 -1.46 10.60
CA LYS A 100 1.57 -0.10 10.68
C LYS A 100 1.99 0.74 9.48
N GLN A 101 3.29 0.76 9.14
CA GLN A 101 3.75 1.53 7.98
C GLN A 101 3.16 1.01 6.67
N PHE A 102 3.02 -0.32 6.51
CA PHE A 102 2.51 -0.90 5.28
C PHE A 102 1.03 -0.54 5.10
N LEU A 103 0.23 -0.66 6.17
CA LEU A 103 -1.16 -0.26 6.19
C LEU A 103 -1.35 1.24 5.89
N ILE A 104 -0.58 2.11 6.57
CA ILE A 104 -0.62 3.56 6.32
C ILE A 104 -0.30 3.86 4.86
N GLN A 105 0.73 3.22 4.30
CA GLN A 105 1.13 3.45 2.92
C GLN A 105 0.06 2.96 1.92
N MET A 106 -0.69 1.90 2.24
CA MET A 106 -1.85 1.49 1.44
C MET A 106 -2.98 2.53 1.47
N ILE A 107 -3.25 3.11 2.64
CA ILE A 107 -4.25 4.19 2.78
C ILE A 107 -3.81 5.43 2.00
N SER A 108 -2.55 5.85 2.11
CA SER A 108 -2.03 7.02 1.39
C SER A 108 -2.13 6.86 -0.14
N ILE A 109 -1.90 5.65 -0.67
CA ILE A 109 -2.06 5.36 -2.09
C ILE A 109 -3.53 5.51 -2.53
N ILE A 110 -4.47 5.05 -1.71
CA ILE A 110 -5.92 5.21 -1.95
C ILE A 110 -6.32 6.69 -1.93
N GLU A 111 -5.75 7.48 -1.00
CA GLU A 111 -5.99 8.91 -0.86
C GLU A 111 -5.43 9.71 -2.04
N GLU A 112 -4.22 9.36 -2.50
CA GLU A 112 -3.63 9.94 -3.71
C GLU A 112 -4.49 9.65 -4.96
N GLU A 113 -4.98 8.41 -5.12
CA GLU A 113 -5.92 8.07 -6.21
C GLU A 113 -7.18 8.95 -6.19
N ASP A 114 -7.79 9.13 -5.02
CA ASP A 114 -8.99 9.95 -4.84
C ASP A 114 -8.74 11.42 -5.21
N LYS A 115 -7.63 11.96 -4.69
CA LYS A 115 -7.20 13.34 -4.92
C LYS A 115 -6.96 13.61 -6.40
N GLU A 116 -6.22 12.75 -7.10
CA GLU A 116 -5.96 12.90 -8.53
C GLU A 116 -7.25 12.90 -9.36
N ILE A 117 -8.25 12.10 -8.98
CA ILE A 117 -9.54 12.05 -9.68
C ILE A 117 -10.34 13.32 -9.44
N ARG A 118 -10.36 13.82 -8.20
CA ARG A 118 -10.99 15.10 -7.85
C ARG A 118 -10.35 16.26 -8.61
N GLU A 119 -9.02 16.33 -8.64
CA GLU A 119 -8.28 17.38 -9.35
C GLU A 119 -8.59 17.39 -10.85
N LYS A 120 -8.52 16.22 -11.52
CA LYS A 120 -8.90 16.10 -12.94
C LYS A 120 -10.33 16.54 -13.22
N ARG A 121 -11.26 16.21 -12.32
CA ARG A 121 -12.68 16.60 -12.47
C ARG A 121 -12.85 18.11 -12.38
N GLU A 122 -12.16 18.76 -11.45
CA GLU A 122 -12.19 20.21 -11.31
C GLU A 122 -11.51 20.91 -12.49
N GLU A 123 -10.41 20.37 -13.03
CA GLU A 123 -9.77 20.86 -14.25
C GLU A 123 -10.72 20.80 -15.46
N LEU A 124 -11.41 19.67 -15.65
CA LEU A 124 -12.40 19.51 -16.72
C LEU A 124 -13.57 20.49 -16.60
N LYS A 125 -14.05 20.77 -15.37
CA LYS A 125 -15.11 21.76 -15.14
C LYS A 125 -14.66 23.19 -15.45
N ARG A 126 -13.39 23.53 -15.20
CA ARG A 126 -12.83 24.86 -15.50
C ARG A 126 -12.57 25.07 -16.99
N ALA A 127 -12.36 23.98 -17.73
CA ALA A 127 -12.11 24.01 -19.16
C ALA A 127 -13.40 23.96 -20.02
N ALA A 128 -14.56 23.73 -19.40
CA ALA A 128 -15.88 23.70 -20.03
C ALA A 128 -16.61 25.04 -19.84
#